data_AF-A0A2T2V679-F1
#
_entry.id   AF-A0A2T2V679-F1
#
_cell.length_a   1.000
_cell.length_b   1.000
_cell.length_c   1.000
_cell.angle_alpha   90.00
_cell.angle_beta   90.00
_cell.angle_gamma   90.00
#
_symmetry.space_group_name_H-M   'P 1'
#
loop_
_entity.id
_entity.type
_entity.pdbx_description
1 polymer ?
#
loop_
_entity_poly.entity_id
_entity_poly.type
_entity_poly.pdbx_seq_one_letter_code
_entity_poly.pdbx_strand_id
1 'polypeptide(L)'
;MYLNENILRMTMNLRSNFGRLADKLIKEGKKQKAEKVIDTAMKVMPRDQVPYNFFMLQFPDYYYKVDEQEKAREIMRKLADTYKQQYNYYAPLGSQYQRKYQQAQAVIYRLQQMADRNGDDEMKQEMSNIMSSIGAGMGRTPQQQQQQQRAPQKQRQ
;
A
#
# COMPACT_ATOMS: atom_id res chain seq x y z
N MET A 1 23.10 1.01 12.60
CA MET A 1 22.56 1.21 13.96
C MET A 1 21.20 0.53 14.03
N TYR A 2 21.02 -0.46 14.90
CA TYR A 2 19.73 -1.13 15.09
C TYR A 2 18.89 -0.33 16.08
N LEU A 3 17.76 0.23 15.62
CA LEU A 3 16.77 0.84 16.51
C LEU A 3 16.08 -0.28 17.31
N ASN A 4 16.09 -0.16 18.64
CA ASN A 4 15.29 -0.98 19.56
C ASN A 4 13.78 -0.92 19.19
N GLU A 5 13.06 -2.05 19.33
CA GLU A 5 11.62 -2.18 19.02
C GLU A 5 10.73 -1.11 19.68
N ASN A 6 11.06 -0.68 20.91
CA ASN A 6 10.38 0.40 21.61
C ASN A 6 10.59 1.76 20.94
N ILE A 7 11.79 2.01 20.42
CA ILE A 7 12.11 3.24 19.68
C ILE A 7 11.35 3.22 18.35
N LEU A 8 11.32 2.08 17.65
CA LEU A 8 10.53 1.93 16.41
C LEU A 8 9.05 2.21 16.64
N ARG A 9 8.46 1.67 17.73
CA ARG A 9 7.06 1.90 18.08
C ARG A 9 6.79 3.38 18.36
N MET A 10 7.68 4.05 19.09
CA MET A 10 7.57 5.48 19.36
C MET A 10 7.71 6.32 18.07
N THR A 11 8.63 5.96 17.19
CA THR A 11 8.83 6.64 15.91
C THR A 11 7.64 6.44 14.97
N MET A 12 7.04 5.24 14.93
CA MET A 12 5.79 5.00 14.19
C MET A 12 4.64 5.85 14.71
N ASN A 13 4.53 6.04 16.03
CA ASN A 13 3.57 6.95 16.64
C ASN A 13 3.82 8.41 16.21
N LEU A 14 5.09 8.81 16.14
CA LEU A 14 5.48 10.13 15.64
C LEU A 14 5.02 10.34 14.20
N ARG A 15 5.25 9.37 13.31
CA ARG A 15 4.82 9.44 11.90
C ARG A 15 3.31 9.60 11.77
N SER A 16 2.54 8.88 12.57
CA SER A 16 1.08 9.03 12.63
C SER A 16 0.64 10.40 13.14
N ASN A 17 1.42 11.06 14.01
CA ASN A 17 1.13 12.43 14.45
C ASN A 17 1.36 13.46 13.33
N PHE A 18 2.44 13.31 12.55
CA PHE A 18 2.63 14.13 11.34
C PHE A 18 1.47 13.95 10.34
N GLY A 19 1.03 12.70 10.12
CA GLY A 19 -0.13 12.43 9.25
C GLY A 19 -1.41 13.13 9.71
N ARG A 20 -1.70 13.09 11.02
CA ARG A 20 -2.85 13.79 11.61
C ARG A 20 -2.76 15.32 11.45
N LEU A 21 -1.56 15.89 11.57
CA LEU A 21 -1.35 17.31 11.33
C LEU A 21 -1.54 17.67 9.86
N ALA A 22 -0.97 16.88 8.94
CA ALA A 22 -1.14 17.07 7.51
C ALA A 22 -2.61 17.03 7.09
N ASP A 23 -3.38 16.03 7.57
CA ASP A 23 -4.81 15.89 7.30
C ASP A 23 -5.61 17.11 7.78
N LYS A 24 -5.31 17.64 8.98
CA LYS A 24 -5.94 18.88 9.45
C LYS A 24 -5.61 20.08 8.57
N LEU A 25 -4.35 20.26 8.19
CA LEU A 25 -3.92 21.35 7.32
C LEU A 25 -4.56 21.26 5.93
N ILE A 26 -4.71 20.06 5.38
CA ILE A 26 -5.44 19.82 4.12
C ILE A 26 -6.90 20.25 4.25
N LYS A 27 -7.58 19.85 5.32
CA LYS A 27 -8.98 20.22 5.60
C LYS A 27 -9.18 21.73 5.78
N GLU A 28 -8.17 22.42 6.31
CA GLU A 28 -8.13 23.88 6.42
C GLU A 28 -7.73 24.60 5.11
N GLY A 29 -7.49 23.87 4.01
CA GLY A 29 -7.06 24.43 2.72
C GLY A 29 -5.59 24.87 2.68
N LYS A 30 -4.80 24.59 3.72
CA LYS A 30 -3.39 25.01 3.85
C LYS A 30 -2.44 24.03 3.15
N LYS A 31 -2.63 23.80 1.85
CA LYS A 31 -1.91 22.77 1.05
C LYS A 31 -0.38 22.84 1.18
N GLN A 32 0.23 24.00 0.97
CA GLN A 32 1.70 24.17 1.08
C GLN A 32 2.24 23.80 2.48
N LYS A 33 1.50 24.14 3.55
CA LYS A 33 1.90 23.77 4.92
C LYS A 33 1.74 22.27 5.15
N ALA A 34 0.67 21.68 4.62
CA ALA A 34 0.46 20.23 4.69
C ALA A 34 1.59 19.49 3.98
N GLU A 35 1.93 19.87 2.75
CA GLU A 35 3.06 19.30 1.99
C GLU A 35 4.36 19.34 2.80
N LYS A 36 4.72 20.51 3.37
CA LYS A 36 5.92 20.65 4.20
C LYS A 36 5.92 19.69 5.41
N VAL A 37 4.76 19.48 6.03
CA VAL A 37 4.61 18.53 7.15
C VAL A 37 4.80 17.09 6.68
N ILE A 38 4.24 16.72 5.52
CA ILE A 38 4.37 15.38 4.92
C ILE A 38 5.83 15.13 4.55
N ASP A 39 6.48 16.07 3.87
CA ASP A 39 7.90 15.98 3.49
C ASP A 39 8.82 15.88 4.71
N THR A 40 8.51 16.65 5.76
CA THR A 40 9.25 16.56 7.03
C THR A 40 9.12 15.17 7.64
N ALA A 41 7.92 14.58 7.65
CA ALA A 41 7.70 13.23 8.17
C ALA A 41 8.51 12.18 7.40
N MET A 42 8.59 12.32 6.07
CA MET A 42 9.39 11.42 5.22
C MET A 42 10.89 11.61 5.42
N LYS A 43 11.35 12.85 5.62
CA LYS A 43 12.77 13.18 5.85
C LYS A 43 13.27 12.69 7.21
N VAL A 44 12.51 12.91 8.28
CA VAL A 44 12.94 12.55 9.64
C VAL A 44 12.72 11.08 9.96
N MET A 45 11.85 10.40 9.20
CA MET A 45 11.59 8.96 9.34
C MET A 45 11.66 8.27 7.97
N PRO A 46 12.86 8.23 7.36
CA PRO A 46 13.06 7.63 6.05
C PRO A 46 12.81 6.12 6.12
N ARG A 47 12.41 5.54 4.98
CA ARG A 47 12.08 4.11 4.85
C ARG A 47 13.17 3.19 5.39
N ASP A 48 14.43 3.51 5.12
CA ASP A 48 15.57 2.64 5.43
C ASP A 48 15.85 2.55 6.94
N GLN A 49 15.41 3.54 7.71
CA GLN A 49 15.53 3.55 9.17
C GLN A 49 14.23 3.10 9.86
N VAL A 50 13.09 3.44 9.27
CA VAL A 50 11.76 3.13 9.81
C VAL A 50 10.92 2.51 8.69
N PRO A 51 10.93 1.17 8.57
CA PRO A 51 10.27 0.46 7.48
C PRO A 51 8.81 0.89 7.30
N TYR A 52 8.39 0.92 6.05
CA TYR A 52 7.01 1.22 5.72
C TYR A 52 6.11 0.06 6.14
N ASN A 53 4.99 0.42 6.77
CA ASN A 53 3.98 -0.51 7.23
C ASN A 53 2.60 -0.08 6.69
N PHE A 54 1.54 -0.76 7.13
CA PHE A 54 0.18 -0.45 6.68
C PHE A 54 -0.24 1.02 6.91
N PHE A 55 0.25 1.67 7.97
CA PHE A 55 -0.09 3.07 8.25
C PHE A 55 0.50 4.04 7.23
N MET A 56 1.47 3.63 6.41
CA MET A 56 1.98 4.48 5.34
C MET A 56 0.98 4.69 4.21
N LEU A 57 -0.09 3.89 4.12
CA LEU A 57 -1.10 4.04 3.08
C LEU A 57 -1.85 5.38 3.09
N GLN A 58 -1.79 6.12 4.20
CA GLN A 58 -2.37 7.47 4.27
C GLN A 58 -1.49 8.54 3.59
N PHE A 59 -0.19 8.30 3.43
CA PHE A 59 0.74 9.32 2.93
C PHE A 59 0.58 9.63 1.44
N PRO A 60 0.44 8.63 0.53
CA PRO A 60 0.14 8.94 -0.86
C PRO A 60 -1.18 9.70 -1.03
N ASP A 61 -2.21 9.35 -0.24
CA ASP A 61 -3.49 10.07 -0.23
C ASP A 61 -3.33 11.54 0.19
N TYR A 62 -2.46 11.83 1.16
CA TYR A 62 -2.14 13.21 1.53
C TYR A 62 -1.41 13.96 0.40
N TYR A 63 -0.47 13.32 -0.28
CA TYR A 63 0.23 13.93 -1.42
C TYR A 63 -0.71 14.23 -2.59
N TYR A 64 -1.61 13.32 -2.94
CA TYR A 64 -2.65 13.59 -3.94
C TYR A 64 -3.53 14.79 -3.56
N LYS A 65 -3.92 14.90 -2.27
CA LYS A 65 -4.76 16.00 -1.78
C LYS A 65 -4.08 17.38 -1.76
N VAL A 66 -2.74 17.42 -1.80
CA VAL A 66 -1.97 18.66 -1.92
C VAL A 66 -1.43 18.88 -3.34
N ASP A 67 -1.96 18.14 -4.33
CA ASP A 67 -1.61 18.23 -5.74
C ASP A 67 -0.17 17.79 -6.09
N GLU A 68 0.48 17.03 -5.20
CA GLU A 68 1.84 16.51 -5.36
C GLU A 68 1.85 15.06 -5.86
N GLN A 69 1.37 14.86 -7.09
CA GLN A 69 1.13 13.54 -7.68
C GLN A 69 2.41 12.67 -7.78
N GLU A 70 3.54 13.21 -8.21
CA GLU A 70 4.79 12.44 -8.34
C GLU A 70 5.30 11.93 -6.99
N LYS A 71 5.20 12.75 -5.94
CA LYS A 71 5.55 12.33 -4.57
C LYS A 71 4.60 11.22 -4.07
N ALA A 72 3.31 11.28 -4.41
CA ALA A 72 2.38 10.21 -4.11
C ALA A 72 2.81 8.89 -4.77
N ARG A 73 3.10 8.94 -6.08
CA ARG A 73 3.56 7.79 -6.88
C ARG A 73 4.83 7.16 -6.31
N GLU A 74 5.81 7.97 -5.92
CA GLU A 74 7.05 7.48 -5.30
C GLU A 74 6.79 6.62 -4.05
N ILE A 75 5.91 7.10 -3.17
CA ILE A 75 5.55 6.35 -1.95
C ILE A 75 4.75 5.10 -2.29
N MET A 76 3.84 5.16 -3.28
CA MET A 76 3.08 4.00 -3.73
C MET A 76 3.98 2.90 -4.28
N ARG A 77 4.98 3.24 -5.10
CA ARG A 77 5.98 2.29 -5.61
C ARG A 77 6.75 1.60 -4.48
N LYS A 78 7.27 2.38 -3.53
CA LYS A 78 7.97 1.84 -2.34
C LYS A 78 7.08 0.91 -1.50
N LEU A 79 5.79 1.22 -1.37
CA LEU A 79 4.83 0.35 -0.69
C LEU A 79 4.59 -0.93 -1.49
N ALA A 80 4.30 -0.81 -2.78
CA ALA A 80 4.04 -1.94 -3.65
C ALA A 80 5.23 -2.91 -3.68
N ASP A 81 6.47 -2.41 -3.77
CA ASP A 81 7.69 -3.22 -3.68
C ASP A 81 7.78 -4.00 -2.37
N THR A 82 7.51 -3.32 -1.25
CA THR A 82 7.55 -3.93 0.08
C THR A 82 6.53 -5.06 0.20
N TYR A 83 5.29 -4.85 -0.26
CA TYR A 83 4.25 -5.88 -0.18
C TYR A 83 4.41 -6.97 -1.25
N LYS A 84 4.94 -6.66 -2.43
CA LYS A 84 5.33 -7.65 -3.44
C LYS A 84 6.39 -8.61 -2.87
N GLN A 85 7.41 -8.08 -2.19
CA GLN A 85 8.42 -8.89 -1.50
C GLN A 85 7.81 -9.78 -0.42
N GLN A 86 6.90 -9.24 0.41
CA GLN A 86 6.18 -10.03 1.41
C GLN A 86 5.36 -11.15 0.77
N TYR A 87 4.63 -10.86 -0.30
CA TYR A 87 3.88 -11.88 -1.03
C TYR A 87 4.80 -12.99 -1.55
N ASN A 88 5.86 -12.63 -2.27
CA ASN A 88 6.81 -13.57 -2.85
C ASN A 88 7.50 -14.44 -1.79
N TYR A 89 7.69 -13.90 -0.58
CA TYR A 89 8.26 -14.64 0.53
C TYR A 89 7.25 -15.59 1.18
N TYR A 90 6.05 -15.12 1.54
CA TYR A 90 5.11 -15.89 2.35
C TYR A 90 4.31 -16.91 1.56
N ALA A 91 4.03 -16.63 0.30
CA ALA A 91 3.10 -17.44 -0.46
C ALA A 91 3.63 -18.84 -0.83
N PRO A 92 4.92 -19.04 -1.14
CA PRO A 92 5.50 -20.38 -1.29
C PRO A 92 5.56 -21.20 0.00
N LEU A 93 5.48 -20.56 1.18
CA LEU A 93 5.60 -21.24 2.48
C LEU A 93 4.32 -21.96 2.93
N GLY A 94 3.27 -21.96 2.10
CA GLY A 94 2.04 -22.73 2.32
C GLY A 94 0.93 -21.99 3.06
N SER A 95 -0.19 -22.70 3.27
CA SER A 95 -1.46 -22.15 3.78
C SER A 95 -1.37 -21.52 5.18
N GLN A 96 -0.41 -21.93 6.00
CA GLN A 96 -0.14 -21.33 7.30
C GLN A 96 0.19 -19.83 7.23
N TYR A 97 0.72 -19.35 6.10
CA TYR A 97 1.00 -17.94 5.84
C TYR A 97 -0.06 -17.26 4.96
N GLN A 98 -1.21 -17.89 4.75
CA GLN A 98 -2.29 -17.38 3.90
C GLN A 98 -2.70 -15.97 4.21
N ARG A 99 -2.89 -15.66 5.49
CA ARG A 99 -3.25 -14.32 5.92
C ARG A 99 -2.20 -13.27 5.53
N LYS A 100 -0.91 -13.63 5.53
CA LYS A 100 0.19 -12.70 5.22
C LYS A 100 0.23 -12.35 3.75
N TYR A 101 0.17 -13.34 2.85
CA TYR A 101 0.19 -13.05 1.43
C TYR A 101 -1.13 -12.43 0.93
N GLN A 102 -2.27 -12.80 1.52
CA GLN A 102 -3.55 -12.13 1.24
C GLN A 102 -3.53 -10.67 1.70
N GLN A 103 -2.92 -10.36 2.85
CA GLN A 103 -2.72 -8.99 3.31
C GLN A 103 -1.88 -8.18 2.31
N ALA A 104 -0.80 -8.77 1.79
CA ALA A 104 0.04 -8.12 0.79
C ALA A 104 -0.75 -7.80 -0.51
N GLN A 105 -1.56 -8.75 -1.00
CA GLN A 105 -2.46 -8.52 -2.12
C GLN A 105 -3.46 -7.40 -1.84
N ALA A 106 -4.12 -7.43 -0.67
CA ALA A 106 -5.10 -6.43 -0.29
C ALA A 106 -4.51 -5.01 -0.26
N VAL A 107 -3.24 -4.86 0.15
CA VAL A 107 -2.56 -3.57 0.11
C VAL A 107 -2.31 -3.10 -1.31
N ILE A 108 -1.78 -3.94 -2.20
CA ILE A 108 -1.54 -3.58 -3.60
C ILE A 108 -2.86 -3.21 -4.29
N TYR A 109 -3.94 -3.95 -4.04
CA TYR A 109 -5.27 -3.62 -4.55
C TYR A 109 -5.76 -2.26 -4.03
N ARG A 110 -5.53 -1.96 -2.76
CA ARG A 110 -5.90 -0.66 -2.18
C ARG A 110 -5.10 0.51 -2.80
N LEU A 111 -3.84 0.28 -3.15
CA LEU A 111 -3.03 1.26 -3.90
C LEU A 111 -3.61 1.49 -5.30
N GLN A 112 -3.99 0.42 -6.02
CA GLN A 112 -4.67 0.53 -7.31
C GLN A 112 -5.95 1.36 -7.23
N GLN A 113 -6.79 1.08 -6.22
CA GLN A 113 -8.03 1.83 -5.97
C GLN A 113 -7.78 3.29 -5.56
N MET A 114 -6.62 3.59 -4.96
CA MET A 114 -6.23 4.95 -4.64
C MET A 114 -5.85 5.72 -5.89
N ALA A 115 -5.06 5.12 -6.78
CA ALA A 115 -4.72 5.72 -8.06
C ALA A 115 -5.97 6.01 -8.90
N ASP A 116 -6.89 5.04 -8.98
CA ASP A 116 -8.16 5.17 -9.73
C ASP A 116 -9.02 6.36 -9.23
N ARG A 117 -9.20 6.47 -7.91
CA ARG A 117 -9.97 7.57 -7.30
C ARG A 117 -9.35 8.96 -7.48
N ASN A 118 -8.05 9.02 -7.77
CA ASN A 118 -7.33 10.27 -8.03
C ASN A 118 -7.08 10.50 -9.53
N GLY A 119 -7.62 9.66 -10.43
CA GLY A 119 -7.43 9.79 -11.88
C GLY A 119 -5.99 9.49 -12.36
N ASP A 120 -5.20 8.78 -11.55
CA ASP A 120 -3.82 8.44 -11.88
C ASP A 120 -3.75 7.10 -12.63
N ASP A 121 -4.09 7.13 -13.93
CA ASP A 121 -4.19 5.94 -14.77
C ASP A 121 -2.85 5.19 -14.92
N GLU A 122 -1.73 5.92 -14.95
CA GLU A 122 -0.40 5.32 -15.01
C GLU A 122 -0.12 4.48 -13.76
N MET A 123 -0.34 5.05 -12.57
CA MET A 123 -0.11 4.36 -11.31
C MET A 123 -1.10 3.21 -11.13
N LYS A 124 -2.35 3.36 -11.60
CA LYS A 124 -3.36 2.29 -11.60
C LYS A 124 -2.92 1.11 -12.47
N GLN A 125 -2.42 1.36 -13.68
CA GLN A 125 -1.89 0.31 -14.55
C GLN A 125 -0.66 -0.37 -13.93
N GLU A 126 0.25 0.39 -13.34
CA GLU A 126 1.43 -0.14 -12.66
C GLU A 126 1.04 -1.09 -11.51
N MET A 127 0.10 -0.68 -10.65
CA MET A 127 -0.41 -1.52 -9.55
C MET A 127 -1.13 -2.77 -10.06
N SER A 128 -1.89 -2.65 -11.16
CA SER A 128 -2.55 -3.78 -11.82
C SER A 128 -1.53 -4.78 -12.37
N ASN A 129 -0.46 -4.32 -12.99
CA ASN A 129 0.62 -5.17 -13.51
C ASN A 129 1.34 -5.91 -12.38
N ILE A 130 1.60 -5.23 -11.26
CA ILE A 130 2.19 -5.86 -10.08
C ILE A 130 1.24 -6.93 -9.52
N MET A 131 -0.05 -6.63 -9.38
CA MET A 131 -1.08 -7.59 -8.95
C MET A 131 -1.13 -8.83 -9.86
N SER A 132 -1.11 -8.63 -11.17
CA SER A 132 -1.08 -9.73 -12.15
C SER A 132 0.19 -10.56 -12.00
N SER A 133 1.35 -9.93 -11.77
CA SER A 133 2.63 -10.65 -11.62
C SER A 133 2.65 -11.56 -10.39
N ILE A 134 2.11 -11.11 -9.26
CA ILE A 134 2.05 -11.91 -8.03
C ILE A 134 0.98 -13.01 -8.11
N GLY A 135 -0.11 -12.76 -8.84
CA GLY A 135 -1.16 -13.75 -9.10
C GLY A 135 -0.77 -14.81 -10.15
N ALA A 136 0.05 -14.47 -11.14
CA ALA A 136 0.50 -15.40 -12.18
C ALA A 136 1.58 -16.37 -11.70
N GLY A 137 2.40 -15.98 -10.71
CA GLY A 137 3.46 -16.81 -10.14
C GLY A 137 2.98 -17.99 -9.28
N MET A 138 1.71 -18.00 -8.90
CA MET A 138 1.05 -19.15 -8.26
C MET A 138 -0.19 -19.49 -9.06
N GLY A 139 -0.17 -20.66 -9.73
CA GLY A 139 -1.37 -21.24 -10.31
C GLY A 139 -2.54 -21.13 -9.33
N ARG A 140 -3.69 -20.68 -9.85
CA ARG A 140 -4.94 -20.35 -9.13
C ARG A 140 -5.04 -21.02 -7.77
N THR A 141 -5.10 -20.21 -6.71
CA THR A 141 -5.25 -20.74 -5.34
C THR A 141 -6.44 -21.69 -5.23
N PRO A 142 -6.38 -22.74 -4.37
CA PRO A 142 -7.47 -23.73 -4.23
C PRO A 142 -8.84 -23.10 -3.93
N GLN A 143 -8.87 -21.95 -3.26
CA GLN A 143 -10.10 -21.19 -2.99
C GLN A 143 -10.71 -20.56 -4.25
N GLN A 144 -9.88 -20.08 -5.17
CA GLN A 144 -10.35 -19.58 -6.48
C GLN A 144 -10.80 -20.73 -7.40
N GLN A 145 -10.20 -21.92 -7.27
CA GLN A 145 -10.66 -23.12 -7.98
C GLN A 145 -12.00 -23.65 -7.43
N GLN A 146 -12.22 -23.62 -6.12
CA GLN A 146 -13.50 -24.04 -5.51
C GLN A 146 -14.66 -23.07 -5.77
N GLN A 147 -14.41 -21.76 -5.90
CA GLN A 147 -15.46 -20.81 -6.27
C GLN A 147 -15.87 -20.92 -7.75
N GLN A 148 -14.96 -21.30 -8.64
CA GLN A 148 -15.26 -21.49 -10.06
C GLN A 148 -16.03 -22.80 -10.33
N GLN A 149 -15.84 -23.83 -9.50
CA GLN A 149 -16.63 -25.08 -9.56
C GLN A 149 -18.05 -24.94 -8.96
N ARG A 150 -18.34 -23.85 -8.23
CA ARG A 150 -19.66 -23.60 -7.60
C ARG A 150 -20.57 -22.66 -8.38
N ALA A 151 -20.14 -22.12 -9.51
CA ALA A 151 -21.03 -21.36 -10.40
C ALA A 151 -21.98 -22.34 -11.12
N PRO A 152 -23.31 -22.21 -10.97
CA PRO A 152 -24.24 -23.13 -11.61
C PRO A 152 -24.18 -22.95 -13.13
N GLN A 153 -23.97 -24.06 -13.85
CA GLN A 153 -24.23 -24.16 -15.28
C GLN A 153 -25.71 -23.83 -15.52
N LYS A 154 -26.03 -22.57 -15.80
CA LYS A 154 -27.34 -22.19 -16.33
C LYS A 154 -27.23 -21.92 -17.82
N GLN A 155 -28.02 -22.71 -18.54
CA GLN A 155 -28.55 -22.50 -19.89
C GLN A 155 -27.60 -22.77 -21.05
N ARG A 156 -27.43 -24.07 -21.34
CA ARG A 156 -27.62 -24.57 -22.70
C ARG A 156 -29.03 -25.14 -22.79
N GLN A 157 -29.95 -24.36 -23.36
CA GLN A 157 -31.11 -24.78 -24.14
C GLN A 157 -31.65 -23.54 -24.85
#